data_AF-A0A9E2ZEW6-F1
#
_entry.id   AF-A0A9E2ZEW6-F1
#
_cell.length_a   1.000
_cell.length_b   1.000
_cell.length_c   1.000
_cell.angle_alpha   90.00
_cell.angle_beta   90.00
_cell.angle_gamma   90.00
#
_symmetry.space_group_name_H-M   'P 1'
#
loop_
_entity.id
_entity.type
_entity.pdbx_description
1 polymer ?
#
loop_
_entity_poly.entity_id
_entity_poly.type
_entity_poly.pdbx_seq_one_letter_code
_entity_poly.pdbx_strand_id
1 'polypeptide(L)'
;MGVDEYTVTFDQSPVFYRQAPFADVPALYLHGIPTSSDQWLAFLERGGGLAPDLPGFGRSGKGGHLDYSLNGHADFLERFLAELGV
;
A
#
# COMPACT_ATOMS: atom_id res chain seq x y z
N MET A 1 -4.66 -16.02 8.40
CA MET A 1 -3.51 -16.42 7.52
C MET A 1 -2.36 -15.48 7.84
N GLY A 2 -1.11 -15.85 7.54
CA GLY A 2 0.03 -14.96 7.79
C GLY A 2 -0.13 -13.66 7.00
N VAL A 3 0.17 -12.52 7.64
CA VAL A 3 0.32 -11.23 6.97
C VAL A 3 1.81 -10.96 6.87
N ASP A 4 2.30 -10.87 5.65
CA ASP A 4 3.69 -10.59 5.35
C ASP A 4 3.86 -9.09 5.08
N GLU A 5 5.04 -8.56 5.43
CA GLU A 5 5.40 -7.16 5.27
C GLU A 5 6.48 -7.00 4.20
N TYR A 6 6.31 -6.00 3.34
CA TYR A 6 7.18 -5.78 2.19
C TYR A 6 7.55 -4.30 2.07
N THR A 7 8.62 -4.04 1.32
CA THR A 7 8.98 -2.69 0.92
C THR A 7 9.49 -2.71 -0.51
N VAL A 8 8.94 -1.82 -1.32
CA VAL A 8 9.29 -1.58 -2.72
C VAL A 8 9.67 -0.11 -2.88
N THR A 9 10.47 0.25 -3.89
CA THR A 9 10.88 1.64 -4.12
C THR A 9 10.11 2.25 -5.29
N PHE A 10 9.44 3.37 -5.05
CA PHE A 10 8.80 4.19 -6.08
C PHE A 10 9.36 5.61 -6.02
N ASP A 11 9.72 6.19 -7.16
CA ASP A 11 10.18 7.58 -7.26
C ASP A 11 11.28 7.91 -6.23
N GLN A 12 12.25 7.00 -6.09
CA GLN A 12 13.37 7.11 -5.13
C GLN A 12 12.93 7.17 -3.65
N SER A 13 11.70 6.75 -3.34
CA SER A 13 11.13 6.68 -2.00
C SER A 13 10.72 5.25 -1.66
N PRO A 14 11.00 4.74 -0.45
CA PRO A 14 10.47 3.44 -0.03
C PRO A 14 8.96 3.50 0.16
N VAL A 15 8.27 2.44 -0.23
CA VAL A 15 6.83 2.22 -0.08
C VAL A 15 6.65 0.91 0.65
N PHE A 16 6.07 1.00 1.85
CA PHE A 16 5.73 -0.15 2.68
C PHE A 16 4.35 -0.68 2.31
N TYR A 17 4.18 -1.99 2.29
CA TYR A 17 2.85 -2.60 2.20
C TYR A 17 2.77 -3.93 2.93
N ARG A 18 1.54 -4.29 3.29
CA ARG A 18 1.20 -5.61 3.83
C ARG A 18 0.46 -6.44 2.80
N GLN A 19 0.70 -7.73 2.84
CA GLN A 19 0.02 -8.68 1.98
C GLN A 19 -0.37 -9.92 2.79
N ALA A 20 -1.58 -10.40 2.56
CA ALA A 20 -2.05 -11.68 3.04
C ALA A 20 -2.51 -12.52 1.85
N PRO A 21 -2.44 -13.86 1.89
CA PRO A 21 -2.86 -14.72 0.79
C PRO A 21 -4.26 -14.35 0.27
N PHE A 22 -4.39 -14.20 -1.05
CA PHE A 22 -5.63 -13.85 -1.74
C PHE A 22 -5.85 -14.76 -2.97
N ALA A 23 -7.09 -14.83 -3.45
CA ALA A 23 -7.48 -15.58 -4.66
C ALA A 23 -7.17 -14.77 -5.94
N ASP A 24 -7.78 -15.07 -7.09
CA ASP A 24 -7.42 -14.41 -8.36
C ASP A 24 -7.59 -12.88 -8.37
N VAL A 25 -8.49 -12.32 -7.56
CA VAL A 25 -8.73 -10.86 -7.46
C VAL A 25 -8.55 -10.40 -6.01
N PRO A 26 -7.47 -9.66 -5.67
CA PRO A 26 -7.26 -9.16 -4.31
C PRO A 26 -8.16 -7.97 -3.98
N ALA A 27 -8.52 -7.87 -2.69
CA ALA A 27 -8.95 -6.60 -2.13
C ALA A 27 -7.74 -5.67 -1.92
N LEU A 28 -7.88 -4.40 -2.27
CA LEU A 28 -6.93 -3.33 -1.96
C LEU A 28 -7.50 -2.45 -0.84
N TYR A 29 -6.82 -2.42 0.31
CA TYR A 29 -7.24 -1.64 1.47
C TYR A 29 -6.47 -0.33 1.54
N LEU A 30 -7.18 0.79 1.39
CA LEU A 30 -6.61 2.13 1.42
C LEU A 30 -6.96 2.82 2.73
N HIS A 31 -5.94 3.27 3.46
CA HIS A 31 -6.13 4.03 4.68
C HIS A 31 -6.42 5.51 4.39
N GLY A 32 -6.93 6.24 5.39
CA GLY A 32 -7.17 7.68 5.31
C GLY A 32 -6.00 8.52 5.82
N ILE A 33 -6.19 9.83 5.91
CA ILE A 33 -5.20 10.75 6.49
C ILE A 33 -5.51 10.94 7.98
N PRO A 34 -4.53 10.87 8.92
CA PRO A 34 -3.09 10.62 8.74
C PRO A 34 -2.67 9.20 9.19
N THR A 35 -3.36 8.16 8.74
CA THR A 35 -3.21 6.79 9.27
C THR A 35 -2.27 5.92 8.43
N SER A 36 -2.33 4.59 8.59
CA SER A 36 -1.50 3.60 7.90
C SER A 36 -2.30 2.31 7.64
N SER A 37 -1.69 1.37 6.93
CA SER A 37 -2.18 0.00 6.75
C SER A 37 -2.40 -0.77 8.04
N ASP A 38 -1.92 -0.28 9.20
CA ASP A 38 -2.19 -0.89 10.51
C ASP A 38 -3.70 -0.98 10.81
N GLN A 39 -4.52 -0.08 10.23
CA GLN A 39 -5.99 -0.11 10.37
C GLN A 39 -6.63 -1.36 9.76
N TRP A 40 -5.95 -2.00 8.81
CA TRP A 40 -6.49 -3.09 8.01
C TRP A 40 -5.99 -4.47 8.45
N LEU A 41 -5.14 -4.58 9.47
CA LEU A 41 -4.50 -5.84 9.85
C LEU A 41 -5.51 -6.98 10.08
N ALA A 42 -6.54 -6.74 10.91
CA ALA A 42 -7.57 -7.74 11.18
C ALA A 42 -8.42 -8.10 9.94
N PHE A 43 -8.55 -7.19 8.97
CA PHE A 43 -9.26 -7.45 7.72
C PHE A 43 -8.40 -8.27 6.76
N LEU A 44 -7.11 -7.94 6.62
CA LEU A 44 -6.14 -8.71 5.85
C LEU A 44 -6.02 -10.15 6.36
N GLU A 45 -5.88 -10.35 7.67
CA GLU A 45 -5.75 -11.69 8.27
C GLU A 45 -6.93 -12.63 7.93
N ARG A 46 -8.12 -12.05 7.73
CA ARG A 46 -9.39 -12.75 7.48
C ARG A 46 -9.74 -12.85 6.01
N GLY A 47 -9.48 -11.80 5.23
CA GLY A 47 -9.96 -11.65 3.86
C GLY A 47 -8.88 -11.79 2.78
N GLY A 48 -7.59 -11.78 3.16
CA GLY A 48 -6.52 -11.66 2.19
C GLY A 48 -6.44 -10.26 1.57
N GLY A 49 -5.44 -10.03 0.73
CA GLY A 49 -5.33 -8.83 -0.10
C GLY A 49 -4.06 -8.04 0.15
N LEU A 50 -4.10 -6.76 -0.22
CA LEU A 50 -2.99 -5.82 -0.19
C LEU A 50 -3.36 -4.58 0.61
N ALA A 51 -2.46 -4.07 1.45
CA ALA A 51 -2.63 -2.79 2.12
C ALA A 51 -1.31 -1.99 2.10
N PRO A 52 -1.13 -1.06 1.15
CA PRO A 52 0.00 -0.16 1.16
C PRO A 52 -0.15 0.94 2.23
N ASP A 53 0.98 1.38 2.77
CA ASP A 53 1.07 2.71 3.36
C ASP A 53 1.26 3.71 2.21
N LEU A 54 0.30 4.64 2.03
CA LEU A 54 0.39 5.63 0.96
C LEU A 54 1.67 6.47 1.10
N PRO A 55 2.26 6.97 -0.01
CA PRO A 55 3.45 7.80 0.03
C PRO A 55 3.32 8.93 1.06
N GLY A 56 4.33 9.09 1.92
CA GLY A 56 4.34 10.09 2.99
C GLY A 56 3.61 9.71 4.28
N PHE A 57 3.03 8.51 4.37
CA PHE A 57 2.31 8.00 5.54
C PHE A 57 2.89 6.69 6.07
N GLY A 58 2.57 6.38 7.33
CA GLY A 58 2.99 5.14 7.99
C GLY A 58 4.50 4.92 7.91
N ARG A 59 4.89 3.80 7.32
CA ARG A 59 6.27 3.34 7.11
C ARG A 59 6.80 3.69 5.72
N SER A 60 5.98 4.26 4.84
CA SER A 60 6.42 4.75 3.53
C SER A 60 7.19 6.06 3.67
N GLY A 61 8.19 6.23 2.80
CA GLY A 61 9.06 7.40 2.77
C GLY A 61 8.30 8.67 2.42
N LYS A 62 8.86 9.79 2.86
CA LYS A 62 8.33 11.14 2.64
C LYS A 62 9.39 12.00 1.95
N GLY A 63 9.20 12.23 0.66
CA GLY A 63 10.06 13.09 -0.17
C GLY A 63 9.35 14.38 -0.57
N GLY A 64 10.08 15.49 -0.65
CA GLY A 64 9.54 16.77 -1.15
C GLY A 64 9.28 16.78 -2.66
N HIS A 65 9.83 15.81 -3.38
CA HIS A 65 9.68 15.62 -4.83
C HIS A 65 8.48 14.74 -5.22
N LEU A 66 7.73 14.22 -4.24
CA LEU A 66 6.56 13.37 -4.47
C LEU A 66 5.29 14.20 -4.63
N ASP A 67 4.33 13.66 -5.41
CA ASP A 67 2.99 14.25 -5.55
C ASP A 67 2.01 13.64 -4.53
N TYR A 68 1.60 14.47 -3.55
CA TYR A 68 0.63 14.10 -2.52
C TYR A 68 -0.81 14.58 -2.83
N SER A 69 -1.07 14.98 -4.07
CA SER A 69 -2.44 15.23 -4.51
C SER A 69 -3.25 13.93 -4.55
N LEU A 70 -4.59 14.02 -4.57
CA LEU A 70 -5.42 12.83 -4.74
C LEU A 70 -5.12 12.09 -6.05
N ASN A 71 -4.81 12.83 -7.12
CA ASN A 71 -4.40 12.24 -8.39
C ASN A 71 -3.03 11.58 -8.28
N GLY A 72 -2.06 12.23 -7.62
CA GLY A 72 -0.75 11.63 -7.36
C GLY A 72 -0.83 10.30 -6.60
N HIS A 73 -1.72 10.21 -5.62
CA HIS A 73 -2.01 8.96 -4.93
C HIS A 73 -2.70 7.92 -5.81
N ALA A 74 -3.64 8.31 -6.68
CA ALA A 74 -4.28 7.40 -7.62
C ALA A 74 -3.28 6.83 -8.64
N ASP A 75 -2.46 7.69 -9.26
CA ASP A 75 -1.42 7.32 -10.21
C ASP A 75 -0.38 6.39 -9.56
N PHE A 76 0.00 6.67 -8.31
CA PHE A 76 0.85 5.79 -7.53
C PHE A 76 0.22 4.40 -7.35
N LEU A 77 -1.09 4.31 -7.03
CA LEU A 77 -1.76 3.04 -6.81
C LEU A 77 -1.81 2.19 -8.08
N GLU A 78 -2.05 2.80 -9.24
CA GLU A 78 -2.01 2.10 -10.53
C GLU A 78 -0.63 1.48 -10.78
N ARG A 79 0.44 2.27 -10.58
CA ARG A 79 1.83 1.81 -10.73
C ARG A 79 2.19 0.74 -9.70
N PHE A 80 1.71 0.87 -8.47
CA PHE A 80 1.92 -0.09 -7.39
C PHE A 80 1.31 -1.45 -7.72
N LEU A 81 0.06 -1.48 -8.20
CA LEU A 81 -0.60 -2.73 -8.60
C LEU A 81 0.10 -3.38 -9.80
N ALA A 82 0.47 -2.57 -10.80
CA ALA A 82 1.20 -3.05 -11.97
C ALA A 82 2.56 -3.70 -11.60
N GLU A 83 3.30 -3.12 -10.65
CA GLU A 83 4.57 -3.68 -10.14
C GLU A 83 4.37 -5.04 -9.45
N LEU A 84 3.23 -5.23 -8.77
CA LEU A 84 2.89 -6.49 -8.12
C LEU A 84 2.27 -7.53 -9.08
N GLY A 85 2.05 -7.16 -10.34
CA GLY A 85 1.44 -8.04 -11.35
C GLY A 85 -0.04 -8.33 -11.08
N VAL A 86 -0.74 -7.40 -10.43
CA VAL A 86 -2.18 -7.46 -10.12
C VAL A 86 -2.99 -6.64 -11.11
#